data_AF-A0A158D434-F1
#
_entry.id   AF-A0A158D434-F1
#
_cell.length_a   1.000
_cell.length_b   1.000
_cell.length_c   1.000
_cell.angle_alpha   90.00
_cell.angle_beta   90.00
_cell.angle_gamma   90.00
#
_symmetry.space_group_name_H-M   'P 1'
#
loop_
_entity.id
_entity.type
_entity.pdbx_description
1 polymer ?
#
loop_
_entity_poly.entity_id
_entity_poly.type
_entity_poly.pdbx_seq_one_letter_code
_entity_poly.pdbx_strand_id
1 'polypeptide(L)' 'MHPLAEVANLNSGILAPVQADAERYLAMGSTLVAVCADMGLLRNAAQAVQKHFVQE' A
#
# COMPACT_ATOMS: atom_id res chain seq x y z
N MET A 1 -11.58 10.79 3.57
CA MET A 1 -12.49 9.73 3.10
C MET A 1 -13.66 10.40 2.37
N HIS A 2 -14.12 9.88 1.23
CA HIS A 2 -15.24 10.51 0.51
C HIS A 2 -16.50 10.42 1.39
N PRO A 3 -17.26 11.51 1.59
CA PRO A 3 -18.39 11.55 2.52
C PRO A 3 -19.41 10.41 2.26
N LEU A 4 -19.55 9.96 1.01
CA LEU A 4 -20.44 8.84 0.64
C LEU A 4 -20.11 7.50 1.32
N ALA A 5 -18.86 7.24 1.72
CA ALA A 5 -18.51 5.96 2.36
C ALA A 5 -19.07 5.86 3.80
N GLU A 6 -19.15 7.00 4.51
CA GLU A 6 -19.73 7.10 5.84
C GLU A 6 -21.25 6.90 5.82
N VAL A 7 -21.92 7.41 4.79
CA VAL A 7 -23.40 7.34 4.67
C VAL A 7 -23.90 5.97 4.19
N ALA A 8 -23.07 5.20 3.49
CA ALA A 8 -23.52 4.01 2.75
C ALA A 8 -23.10 2.66 3.37
N ASN A 9 -22.42 2.64 4.51
CA ASN A 9 -21.87 1.42 5.13
C ASN A 9 -21.02 0.59 4.15
N LEU A 10 -20.43 1.25 3.16
CA LEU A 10 -19.55 0.66 2.16
C LEU A 10 -18.17 0.52 2.79
N ASN A 11 -17.71 -0.71 2.98
CA ASN A 11 -16.34 -0.97 3.42
C ASN A 11 -15.37 -0.41 2.37
N SER A 12 -14.73 0.71 2.68
CA SER A 12 -13.70 1.31 1.84
C SER A 12 -12.42 0.50 1.96
N GLY A 13 -12.00 -0.12 0.85
CA GLY A 13 -10.74 -0.86 0.72
C GLY A 13 -9.73 -0.14 -0.17
N ILE A 14 -8.43 -0.28 0.10
CA ILE A 14 -7.36 0.31 -0.72
C ILE A 14 -6.07 -0.52 -0.71
N LEU A 15 -5.31 -0.47 -1.82
CA LEU A 15 -3.91 -0.89 -1.87
C LEU A 15 -3.00 0.33 -1.62
N ALA A 16 -2.25 0.30 -0.53
CA ALA A 16 -1.32 1.35 -0.11
C ALA A 16 0.06 0.76 0.19
N PRO A 17 0.92 0.55 -0.83
CA PRO A 17 2.22 -0.11 -0.65
C PRO A 17 3.29 0.79 0.00
N VAL A 18 2.99 2.08 0.19
CA VAL A 18 3.84 3.03 0.92
C VAL A 18 3.34 3.13 2.35
N GLN A 19 4.20 2.88 3.32
CA GLN A 19 3.84 2.82 4.74
C GLN A 19 3.09 4.07 5.23
N ALA A 20 3.62 5.27 4.93
CA ALA A 20 3.00 6.53 5.33
C ALA A 20 1.58 6.70 4.74
N ASP A 21 1.32 6.15 3.55
CA ASP A 21 -0.01 6.17 2.96
C ASP A 21 -0.95 5.19 3.67
N ALA A 22 -0.49 3.96 3.94
CA ALA A 22 -1.27 2.96 4.67
C ALA A 22 -1.69 3.46 6.06
N GLU A 23 -0.74 4.04 6.82
CA GLU A 23 -1.00 4.66 8.12
C GLU A 23 -2.01 5.80 8.02
N ARG A 24 -1.90 6.66 6.99
CA ARG A 24 -2.88 7.71 6.73
C ARG A 24 -4.27 7.14 6.46
N TYR A 25 -4.40 6.08 5.65
CA TYR A 25 -5.70 5.47 5.35
C TYR A 25 -6.34 4.80 6.58
N LEU A 26 -5.52 4.17 7.43
CA LEU A 26 -5.96 3.63 8.71
C LEU A 26 -6.43 4.75 9.65
N ALA A 27 -5.68 5.85 9.75
CA ALA A 27 -6.07 7.01 10.56
C ALA A 27 -7.36 7.68 10.08
N MET A 28 -7.67 7.58 8.78
CA MET A 28 -8.95 8.04 8.20
C MET A 28 -10.12 7.06 8.38
N GLY A 29 -9.92 5.91 9.05
CA GLY A 29 -10.97 4.93 9.32
C GLY A 29 -11.15 3.86 8.25
N SER A 30 -10.19 3.67 7.34
CA SER A 30 -10.23 2.53 6.41
C SER A 30 -10.05 1.22 7.17
N THR A 31 -10.92 0.24 6.93
CA THR A 31 -10.91 -1.05 7.64
C THR A 31 -10.23 -2.17 6.86
N LEU A 32 -10.01 -1.99 5.55
CA LEU A 32 -9.30 -2.93 4.69
C LEU A 32 -8.19 -2.20 3.91
N VAL A 33 -6.96 -2.30 4.39
CA VAL A 33 -5.78 -1.69 3.75
C VAL A 33 -4.78 -2.78 3.37
N ALA A 34 -4.66 -3.08 2.08
CA ALA A 34 -3.60 -3.94 1.57
C ALA A 34 -2.28 -3.15 1.53
N VAL A 35 -1.26 -3.61 2.24
CA VAL A 35 0.02 -2.88 2.39
C VAL A 35 1.11 -3.35 1.42
N CYS A 36 0.83 -4.34 0.58
CA CYS A 36 1.77 -4.85 -0.40
C CYS A 36 1.08 -5.59 -1.55
N ALA A 37 1.84 -5.81 -2.63
CA ALA A 37 1.55 -6.76 -3.70
C ALA A 37 2.80 -7.61 -3.93
N ASP A 38 2.61 -8.92 -4.14
CA ASP A 38 3.68 -9.90 -4.35
C ASP A 38 4.68 -9.49 -5.43
N MET A 39 4.20 -9.05 -6.59
CA MET A 39 5.01 -8.62 -7.72
C MET A 39 5.82 -7.37 -7.40
N GLY A 40 5.24 -6.40 -6.69
CA GLY A 40 5.94 -5.19 -6.28
C GLY A 40 7.03 -5.50 -5.25
N LEU A 41 6.72 -6.37 -4.28
CA LEU A 41 7.67 -6.81 -3.27
C LEU A 41 8.85 -7.57 -3.89
N LEU A 42 8.57 -8.54 -4.77
CA LEU A 42 9.58 -9.33 -5.46
C LEU A 42 10.48 -8.46 -6.34
N ARG A 43 9.89 -7.58 -7.16
CA ARG A 43 10.64 -6.67 -8.04
C ARG A 43 11.59 -5.79 -7.23
N ASN A 44 11.11 -5.15 -6.17
CA ASN A 44 11.91 -4.22 -5.38
C ASN A 44 13.07 -4.94 -4.68
N ALA A 45 12.82 -6.13 -4.12
CA ALA A 45 13.86 -6.95 -3.52
C ALA A 45 14.92 -7.38 -4.55
N ALA A 46 14.49 -7.84 -5.73
CA ALA A 46 15.40 -8.24 -6.80
C ALA A 46 16.26 -7.07 -7.30
N GLN A 47 15.67 -5.89 -7.47
CA GLN A 47 16.39 -4.68 -7.87
C GLN A 47 17.40 -4.21 -6.81
N ALA A 48 17.07 -4.35 -5.52
CA ALA A 48 18.00 -4.02 -4.44
C ALA A 48 19.24 -4.93 -4.46
N VAL A 49 19.04 -6.24 -4.68
CA VAL A 49 20.14 -7.21 -4.87
C VAL A 49 20.96 -6.87 -6.10
N GLN A 50 20.31 -6.63 -7.25
CA GLN A 50 20.99 -6.24 -8.49
C GLN A 50 21.86 -5.01 -8.26
N LYS A 51 21.31 -3.93 -7.70
CA LYS A 51 22.05 -2.68 -7.43
C LYS A 51 23.26 -2.88 -6.52
N HIS A 52 23.19 -3.84 -5.60
CA HIS A 52 24.28 -4.11 -4.68
C HIS A 52 25.46 -4.84 -5.36
N PHE A 53 25.18 -5.80 -6.25
CA PHE A 53 26.19 -6.68 -6.83
C PHE A 53 26.59 -6.32 -8.27
N VAL A 54 25.72 -5.63 -9.00
CA VAL A 54 25.91 -5.23 -10.39
C VAL A 54 26.03 -3.71 -10.40
N GLN A 55 27.27 -3.24 -10.31
CA GLN A 55 27.61 -1.84 -10.53
C GLN A 55 27.82 -1.63 -12.04
N GLU A 56 27.24 -0.57 -12.61
CA GLU A 56 27.65 -0.07 -13.93
C GLU A 56 28.95 0.73 -13.84
#